data_AF-A0A967WLI2-F1
#
_entry.id   AF-A0A967WLI2-F1
#
_cell.length_a   1.000
_cell.length_b   1.000
_cell.length_c   1.000
_cell.angle_alpha   90.00
_cell.angle_beta   90.00
_cell.angle_gamma   90.00
#
_symmetry.space_group_name_H-M   'P 1'
#
loop_
_entity.id
_entity.type
_entity.pdbx_description
1 polymer ?
#
loop_
_entity_poly.entity_id
_entity_poly.type
_entity_poly.pdbx_seq_one_letter_code
_entity_poly.pdbx_strand_id
1 'polypeptide(L)' 'VAQDHQGRILIIVAPNGTLSLHELARFLVDSDLDLDVALNLDGGFSTGLWLRAGERSVEVDSLMPVPSVISVED' A
#
# COMPACT_ATOMS: atom_id res chain seq x y z
N VAL A 1 -0.49 3.82 2.57
CA VAL A 1 -0.40 3.26 3.94
C VAL A 1 -1.64 3.68 4.69
N ALA A 2 -2.23 2.79 5.49
CA ALA A 2 -3.43 3.09 6.25
C ALA A 2 -3.42 2.44 7.63
N GLN A 3 -4.30 2.91 8.50
CA GLN A 3 -4.60 2.29 9.79
C GLN A 3 -6.12 2.10 9.89
N ASP A 4 -6.54 0.93 10.37
CA ASP A 4 -7.94 0.64 10.65
C ASP A 4 -8.34 1.01 12.08
N HIS A 5 -9.64 0.97 12.35
CA HIS A 5 -10.19 1.29 13.68
C HIS A 5 -9.72 0.33 14.80
N GLN A 6 -9.13 -0.81 14.46
CA GLN A 6 -8.53 -1.75 15.42
C GLN A 6 -7.04 -1.47 15.66
N GLY A 7 -6.48 -0.45 15.01
CA GLY A 7 -5.09 -0.05 15.12
C GLY A 7 -4.12 -0.86 14.25
N ARG A 8 -4.61 -1.76 13.39
CA ARG A 8 -3.76 -2.55 12.47
C ARG A 8 -3.27 -1.66 11.34
N ILE A 9 -2.01 -1.82 10.95
CA ILE A 9 -1.41 -1.08 9.83
C ILE A 9 -1.57 -1.88 8.54
N LEU A 10 -2.05 -1.21 7.49
CA LEU A 10 -2.22 -1.78 6.16
C LEU A 10 -1.24 -1.14 5.18
N ILE A 11 -0.47 -1.97 4.50
CA ILE A 11 0.35 -1.60 3.34
C ILE A 11 -0.40 -2.02 2.08
N ILE A 12 -0.79 -1.05 1.27
CA ILE A 12 -1.65 -1.25 0.10
C ILE A 12 -0.87 -0.79 -1.14
N VAL A 13 -0.81 -1.65 -2.15
CA VAL A 13 -0.25 -1.34 -3.47
C VAL A 13 -1.25 -1.67 -4.56
N ALA A 14 -1.29 -0.86 -5.61
CA ALA A 14 -2.13 -1.07 -6.78
C ALA A 14 -1.24 -1.20 -8.03
N PRO A 15 -0.54 -2.34 -8.21
CA PRO A 15 0.53 -2.48 -9.22
C PRO A 15 0.04 -2.28 -10.66
N ASN A 16 -1.24 -2.53 -10.91
CA ASN A 16 -1.88 -2.33 -12.22
C ASN A 16 -2.98 -1.26 -12.18
N GLY A 17 -3.05 -0.47 -11.11
CA GLY A 17 -4.09 0.53 -10.92
C GLY A 17 -3.76 1.84 -11.60
N THR A 18 -4.63 2.31 -12.51
CA THR A 18 -4.58 3.67 -13.07
C THR A 18 -5.63 4.56 -12.41
N LEU A 19 -5.66 4.56 -11.07
CA LEU A 19 -6.59 5.36 -10.28
C LEU A 19 -5.97 6.72 -9.99
N SER A 20 -6.76 7.79 -10.13
CA SER A 20 -6.44 9.06 -9.48
C SER A 20 -6.49 8.90 -7.95
N LEU A 21 -5.82 9.79 -7.22
CA LEU A 21 -5.87 9.78 -5.75
C LEU A 21 -7.30 9.90 -5.22
N HIS A 22 -8.15 10.63 -5.92
CA HIS A 22 -9.55 10.80 -5.56
C HIS A 22 -10.37 9.51 -5.75
N GLU A 23 -10.15 8.79 -6.85
CA GLU A 23 -10.79 7.49 -7.08
C GLU A 23 -10.30 6.45 -6.08
N LEU A 24 -9.00 6.43 -5.79
CA LEU A 24 -8.44 5.56 -4.77
C LEU A 24 -9.03 5.88 -3.38
N ALA A 25 -9.13 7.15 -3.00
CA ALA A 25 -9.72 7.54 -1.73
C ALA A 25 -11.18 7.08 -1.60
N ARG A 26 -11.97 7.25 -2.67
CA ARG A 26 -13.36 6.74 -2.69
C ARG A 26 -13.43 5.23 -2.57
N PHE A 27 -12.62 4.52 -3.35
CA PHE A 27 -12.53 3.06 -3.27
C PHE A 27 -12.17 2.58 -1.85
N LEU A 28 -11.22 3.23 -1.19
CA LEU A 28 -10.80 2.87 0.16
C LEU A 28 -11.90 3.14 1.19
N VAL A 29 -12.64 4.25 1.08
CA VAL A 29 -13.77 4.57 1.96
C VAL A 29 -14.92 3.56 1.80
N ASP A 30 -15.17 3.10 0.57
CA ASP A 30 -16.26 2.16 0.28
C ASP A 30 -15.87 0.69 0.51
N SER A 31 -14.60 0.41 0.84
CA SER A 31 -14.10 -0.95 1.08
C SER A 31 -14.49 -1.48 2.47
N ASP A 32 -14.43 -2.80 2.64
CA ASP A 32 -14.64 -3.49 3.93
C ASP A 32 -13.39 -3.50 4.83
N LEU A 33 -12.38 -2.69 4.51
CA LEU A 33 -11.12 -2.60 5.25
C LEU A 33 -11.23 -1.87 6.59
N ASP A 34 -12.36 -1.20 6.86
CA ASP A 34 -12.64 -0.50 8.12
C ASP A 34 -11.56 0.54 8.50
N LEU A 35 -11.11 1.32 7.51
CA LEU A 35 -10.03 2.29 7.66
C LEU A 35 -10.47 3.53 8.46
N ASP A 36 -9.64 3.94 9.42
CA ASP A 36 -9.78 5.23 10.12
C ASP A 36 -9.01 6.33 9.37
N VAL A 37 -7.79 6.02 8.94
CA VAL A 37 -6.93 6.97 8.23
C VAL A 37 -6.09 6.29 7.15
N ALA A 38 -5.91 6.98 6.03
CA ALA A 38 -5.01 6.55 4.95
C ALA A 38 -4.20 7.73 4.42
N LEU A 39 -2.93 7.47 4.12
CA LEU A 39 -2.00 8.40 3.49
C LEU A 39 -1.43 7.76 2.21
N ASN A 40 -1.57 8.46 1.09
CA ASN A 40 -0.90 8.09 -0.14
C ASN A 40 0.61 8.39 -0.05
N LEU A 41 1.43 7.48 -0.57
CA LEU A 41 2.88 7.65 -0.68
C LEU A 41 3.28 7.86 -2.14
N ASP A 42 4.58 7.81 -2.43
CA ASP A 42 5.05 7.89 -3.80
C ASP A 42 4.48 6.75 -4.67
N GLY A 43 4.21 7.08 -5.94
CA GLY A 43 3.40 6.27 -6.83
C GLY A 43 4.02 6.09 -8.22
N GLY A 44 3.29 5.43 -9.12
CA GLY A 44 3.78 5.18 -10.48
C GLY A 44 4.96 4.23 -10.47
N PHE A 45 6.03 4.55 -11.20
CA PHE A 45 7.18 3.66 -11.37
C PHE A 45 7.98 3.40 -10.10
N SER A 46 7.80 4.20 -9.04
CA SER A 46 8.45 3.97 -7.74
C SER A 46 7.68 3.00 -6.83
N THR A 47 6.45 2.60 -7.20
CA THR A 47 5.65 1.66 -6.40
C THR A 47 6.30 0.28 -6.38
N GLY A 48 6.55 -0.24 -5.19
CA GLY A 48 7.02 -1.61 -4.96
C GLY A 48 6.50 -2.18 -3.65
N LEU A 49 6.46 -3.51 -3.55
CA LEU A 49 6.10 -4.26 -2.35
C LEU A 49 6.85 -5.57 -2.31
N TRP A 50 7.62 -5.78 -1.26
CA TRP A 50 8.27 -7.05 -0.98
C TRP A 50 7.73 -7.55 0.35
N LEU A 51 6.94 -8.63 0.31
CA LEU A 51 6.32 -9.23 1.47
C LEU A 51 6.67 -10.72 1.50
N ARG A 52 7.17 -11.18 2.63
CA ARG A 52 7.32 -12.61 2.93
C ARG A 52 6.65 -12.92 4.26
N ALA A 53 5.56 -13.67 4.22
CA ALA A 53 4.75 -14.03 5.39
C ALA A 53 4.50 -15.54 5.38
N GLY A 54 5.34 -16.29 6.10
CA GLY A 54 5.36 -17.76 6.05
C GLY A 54 5.64 -18.25 4.62
N GLU A 55 4.75 -19.09 4.10
CA GLU A 55 4.82 -19.62 2.73
C GLU A 55 4.31 -18.65 1.65
N ARG A 56 3.75 -17.50 2.04
CA ARG A 56 3.26 -16.50 1.09
C ARG A 56 4.35 -15.48 0.79
N SER A 57 4.60 -15.25 -0.50
CA SER A 57 5.38 -14.11 -0.96
C SER A 57 4.58 -13.25 -1.94
N VAL A 58 4.81 -11.95 -1.86
CA VAL A 58 4.36 -10.98 -2.86
C VAL A 58 5.57 -10.11 -3.19
N GLU A 59 5.90 -10.06 -4.48
CA GLU A 59 7.01 -9.27 -5.00
C GLU A 59 6.48 -8.39 -6.13
N VAL A 60 6.54 -7.09 -5.91
CA VAL A 60 6.27 -6.04 -6.88
C VAL A 60 7.51 -5.16 -6.88
N ASP A 61 8.27 -5.21 -7.96
CA ASP A 61 9.47 -4.41 -8.11
C ASP A 61 9.14 -2.98 -8.51
N SER A 62 9.83 -2.04 -7.86
CA SER A 62 9.92 -0.67 -8.36
C SER A 62 10.68 -0.66 -9.68
N LEU A 63 10.19 0.09 -10.65
CA LEU A 63 10.82 0.27 -11.96
C LEU A 63 11.91 1.36 -11.94
N MET A 64 12.09 2.04 -10.80
CA MET A 64 13.15 3.03 -10.58
C MET A 64 13.73 2.95 -9.16
N PRO A 65 14.97 3.40 -8.93
CA PRO A 65 15.49 3.53 -7.58
C PRO A 65 14.65 4.50 -6.74
N VAL A 66 14.41 4.13 -5.48
CA VAL A 66 13.69 4.97 -4.50
C VAL A 66 14.63 5.44 -3.40
N PRO A 67 14.46 6.68 -2.89
CA PRO A 67 15.36 7.25 -1.88
C PRO A 67 15.14 6.68 -0.48
N SER A 68 13.94 6.15 -0.21
CA SER A 68 13.56 5.58 1.08
C SER A 68 12.47 4.51 0.90
N VAL A 69 12.38 3.63 1.89
CA VAL A 69 11.38 2.56 1.97
C VAL A 69 10.80 2.50 3.38
N ILE A 70 9.61 1.93 3.52
CA ILE A 70 9.05 1.54 4.82
C ILE A 70 9.37 0.07 5.03
N SER A 71 10.09 -0.25 6.11
CA SER A 71 10.34 -1.61 6.58
C SER A 71 9.39 -1.95 7.72
N VAL A 72 8.90 -3.18 7.76
CA VAL A 72 8.13 -3.73 8.89
C VAL A 72 8.91 -4.96 9.37
N GLU A 73 9.29 -4.93 10.63
CA GLU A 73 10.15 -5.92 11.28
C GLU A 73 9.52 -6.34 12.62
N ASP A 74 9.87 -7.53 13.11
CA ASP A 74 9.42 -8.07 14.41
C ASP A 74 10.20 -7.48 15.60
#